data_AF-A0A8H7KCT6-F1
#
_entry.id   AF-A0A8H7KCT6-F1
#
_cell.length_a   1.000
_cell.length_b   1.000
_cell.length_c   1.000
_cell.angle_alpha   90.00
_cell.angle_beta   90.00
_cell.angle_gamma   90.00
#
_symmetry.space_group_name_H-M   'P 1'
#
loop_
_entity.id
_entity.type
_entity.pdbx_description
1 polymer ?
#
loop_
_entity_poly.entity_id
_entity_poly.type
_entity_poly.pdbx_seq_one_letter_code
_entity_poly.pdbx_strand_id
1 'polypeptide(L)'
;MPTYPGLGRYLHWCPEDGTRINTYGIGIDSGSMGANSEMLLVREVAMMVVMDLLTDKPDFHVKIFDDEIVKKWKAEALAIPDKQLYQQIANPLGRLPPLPKGILDGDCLDYCIHELRAKAEFFKKTGLVPTMDACASACKSDTVVNDSLKEELKAAFVKLKEEQGENPDWHPRSHDQVQDLVHPSLYSLVYGKTRVFTDEVVGVEDAIDKWAGKGEVIPEPTLEIEKLVEKALPA
;
A
#
# COMPACT_ATOMS: atom_id res chain seq x y z
N MET A 1 -4.12 -18.98 -24.81
CA MET A 1 -3.72 -18.35 -23.53
C MET A 1 -3.67 -16.85 -23.74
N PRO A 2 -4.04 -15.99 -22.77
CA PRO A 2 -3.81 -14.56 -22.93
C PRO A 2 -2.31 -14.33 -23.20
N THR A 3 -2.00 -13.51 -24.20
CA THR A 3 -0.64 -13.11 -24.52
C THR A 3 -0.04 -12.47 -23.28
N TYR A 4 1.01 -13.06 -22.71
CA TYR A 4 1.68 -12.50 -21.54
C TYR A 4 2.12 -11.07 -21.88
N PRO A 5 1.59 -10.03 -21.21
CA PRO A 5 1.91 -8.67 -21.60
C PRO A 5 3.39 -8.38 -21.31
N GLY A 6 4.10 -7.91 -22.33
CA GLY A 6 5.33 -7.13 -22.16
C GLY A 6 6.66 -7.80 -22.51
N LEU A 7 6.77 -9.12 -22.65
CA LEU A 7 8.04 -9.73 -23.03
C LEU A 7 8.27 -9.64 -24.55
N GLY A 8 9.36 -8.99 -24.98
CA GLY A 8 9.71 -8.83 -26.41
C GLY A 8 8.99 -7.67 -27.13
N ARG A 9 8.30 -6.80 -26.38
CA ARG A 9 7.63 -5.59 -26.89
C ARG A 9 8.22 -4.37 -26.21
N TYR A 10 8.17 -3.19 -26.84
CA TYR A 10 8.66 -1.96 -26.21
C TYR A 10 8.02 -1.72 -24.83
N LEU A 11 8.74 -1.07 -23.91
CA LEU A 11 8.21 -0.77 -22.55
C LEU A 11 6.95 0.11 -22.57
N HIS A 12 6.75 0.86 -23.65
CA HIS A 12 5.57 1.69 -23.90
C HIS A 12 4.62 1.08 -24.94
N TRP A 13 4.85 -0.18 -25.34
CA TRP A 13 3.98 -0.88 -26.28
C TRP A 13 2.61 -1.08 -25.64
N CYS A 14 1.57 -0.68 -26.36
CA CYS A 14 0.19 -0.78 -25.95
C CYS A 14 -0.62 -1.33 -27.13
N PRO A 15 -1.57 -2.26 -26.93
CA PRO A 15 -2.44 -2.73 -28.01
C PRO A 15 -3.21 -1.56 -28.64
N GLU A 16 -3.27 -1.51 -29.98
CA GLU A 16 -4.07 -0.53 -30.73
C GLU A 16 -5.58 -0.92 -30.81
N ASP A 17 -6.12 -1.61 -29.82
CA ASP A 17 -7.53 -2.06 -29.81
C ASP A 17 -8.51 -1.00 -29.28
N GLY A 18 -8.02 0.21 -29.01
CA GLY A 18 -8.84 1.33 -28.57
C GLY A 18 -9.00 1.44 -27.05
N THR A 19 -8.40 0.57 -26.23
CA THR A 19 -8.41 0.67 -24.76
C THR A 19 -7.40 1.70 -24.24
N ARG A 20 -7.34 2.88 -24.85
CA ARG A 20 -6.43 3.97 -24.47
C ARG A 20 -6.55 4.29 -22.98
N ILE A 21 -5.46 4.11 -22.24
CA ILE A 21 -5.01 5.13 -21.29
C ILE A 21 -3.50 5.32 -21.49
N ASN A 22 -3.10 6.57 -21.65
CA ASN A 22 -1.74 7.04 -21.96
C ASN A 22 -0.84 6.92 -20.72
N THR A 23 -0.67 5.71 -20.20
CA THR A 23 0.04 5.43 -18.94
C THR A 23 1.07 4.33 -19.14
N TYR A 24 2.25 4.50 -18.54
CA TYR A 24 3.15 3.37 -18.28
C TYR A 24 2.34 2.24 -17.65
N GLY A 25 2.70 0.98 -17.92
CA GLY A 25 2.25 -0.16 -17.13
C GLY A 25 2.84 -0.07 -15.72
N ILE A 26 2.36 0.89 -14.94
CA ILE A 26 2.56 0.92 -13.49
C ILE A 26 1.82 -0.30 -12.97
N GLY A 27 2.41 -1.04 -12.01
CA GLY A 27 1.72 -2.12 -11.29
C GLY A 27 0.44 -1.66 -10.56
N ILE A 28 0.14 -0.36 -10.61
CA ILE A 28 -1.17 0.23 -10.40
C ILE A 28 -1.65 0.74 -11.76
N ASP A 29 -2.56 -0.02 -12.36
CA ASP A 29 -3.26 0.35 -13.58
C ASP A 29 -4.06 1.65 -13.35
N SER A 30 -4.11 2.53 -14.35
CA SER A 30 -5.00 3.70 -14.36
C SER A 30 -6.48 3.30 -14.42
N GLY A 31 -6.76 2.06 -14.83
CA GLY A 31 -8.01 1.32 -14.64
C GLY A 31 -8.22 0.70 -13.25
N SER A 32 -7.43 1.07 -12.24
CA SER A 32 -7.97 1.13 -10.86
C SER A 32 -9.11 2.15 -10.75
N MET A 33 -9.30 3.01 -11.76
CA MET A 33 -10.61 3.59 -12.10
C MET A 33 -11.60 2.46 -12.46
N GLY A 34 -12.38 2.04 -11.47
CA GLY A 34 -13.32 0.92 -11.61
C GLY A 34 -13.49 0.10 -10.33
N ALA A 35 -12.69 0.36 -9.30
CA ALA A 35 -13.01 -0.11 -7.95
C ALA A 35 -14.36 0.48 -7.51
N ASN A 36 -15.41 -0.33 -7.66
CA ASN A 36 -16.73 0.01 -7.15
C ASN A 36 -16.77 -0.41 -5.68
N SER A 37 -16.66 0.56 -4.78
CA SER A 37 -17.08 0.37 -3.39
C SER A 37 -18.41 1.07 -3.19
N GLU A 38 -19.16 0.62 -2.19
CA GLU A 38 -20.22 1.47 -1.66
C GLU A 38 -19.62 2.78 -1.15
N MET A 39 -20.35 3.88 -1.32
CA MET A 39 -19.94 5.15 -0.75
C MET A 39 -20.10 5.08 0.76
N LEU A 40 -19.01 5.28 1.49
CA LEU A 40 -19.04 5.43 2.93
C LEU A 40 -19.51 6.83 3.31
N LEU A 41 -20.31 6.92 4.36
CA LEU A 41 -20.72 8.19 4.93
C LEU A 41 -19.53 8.83 5.68
N VAL A 42 -19.45 10.16 5.65
CA VAL A 42 -18.41 10.93 6.38
C VAL A 42 -18.32 10.50 7.86
N ARG A 43 -19.46 10.18 8.47
CA ARG A 43 -19.55 9.69 9.85
C ARG A 43 -18.94 8.31 10.04
N GLU A 44 -19.17 7.37 9.12
CA GLU A 44 -18.60 6.02 9.18
C GLU A 44 -17.08 6.07 9.05
N VAL A 45 -16.57 6.89 8.13
CA VAL A 45 -15.11 7.09 8.00
C VAL A 45 -14.54 7.76 9.26
N ALA A 46 -15.24 8.74 9.84
CA ALA A 46 -14.82 9.34 11.11
C ALA A 46 -14.79 8.34 12.27
N MET A 47 -15.76 7.43 12.34
CA MET A 47 -15.78 6.33 13.32
C MET A 47 -14.57 5.42 13.15
N MET A 48 -14.23 5.04 11.92
CA MET A 48 -13.02 4.26 11.62
C MET A 48 -11.74 4.99 12.02
N VAL A 49 -11.63 6.29 11.72
CA VAL A 49 -10.47 7.12 12.13
C VAL A 49 -10.33 7.11 13.65
N VAL A 50 -11.42 7.28 14.40
CA VAL A 50 -11.37 7.25 15.87
C VAL A 50 -10.98 5.87 16.38
N MET A 51 -11.52 4.79 15.82
CA MET A 51 -11.13 3.44 16.22
C MET A 51 -9.65 3.16 15.94
N ASP A 52 -9.11 3.66 14.83
CA ASP A 52 -7.69 3.54 14.50
C ASP A 52 -6.82 4.27 15.54
N LEU A 53 -7.18 5.51 15.89
CA LEU A 53 -6.50 6.29 16.94
C LEU A 53 -6.58 5.62 18.33
N LEU A 54 -7.71 5.00 18.67
CA LEU A 54 -7.89 4.33 19.95
C LEU A 54 -7.09 3.02 20.03
N THR A 55 -6.97 2.30 18.92
CA THR A 55 -6.19 1.05 18.86
C THR A 55 -4.68 1.27 18.91
N ASP A 56 -4.19 2.47 18.59
CA ASP A 56 -2.77 2.85 18.75
C ASP A 56 -2.39 3.20 20.19
N LYS A 57 -3.37 3.36 21.10
CA LYS A 57 -3.07 3.61 22.51
C LYS A 57 -2.44 2.35 23.15
N PRO A 58 -1.41 2.50 24.00
CA PRO A 58 -0.82 1.37 24.71
C PRO A 58 -1.88 0.58 25.48
N ASP A 59 -1.81 -0.74 25.41
CA ASP A 59 -2.73 -1.68 26.07
C ASP A 59 -4.21 -1.46 25.74
N PHE A 60 -4.55 -0.96 24.54
CA PHE A 60 -5.95 -0.67 24.19
C PHE A 60 -6.87 -1.87 24.45
N HIS A 61 -6.40 -3.07 24.12
CA HIS A 61 -7.12 -4.33 24.23
C HIS A 61 -7.46 -4.74 25.68
N VAL A 62 -6.81 -4.14 26.67
CA VAL A 62 -7.15 -4.28 28.09
C VAL A 62 -8.02 -3.10 28.54
N LYS A 63 -7.60 -1.88 28.20
CA LYS A 63 -8.21 -0.63 28.66
C LYS A 63 -9.62 -0.39 28.11
N ILE A 64 -9.98 -0.98 26.98
CA ILE A 64 -11.32 -0.86 26.37
C ILE A 64 -12.45 -1.46 27.23
N PHE A 65 -12.10 -2.28 28.23
CA PHE A 65 -13.06 -2.87 29.17
C PHE A 65 -13.22 -2.06 30.47
N ASP A 66 -12.44 -1.00 30.66
CA ASP A 66 -12.59 -0.08 31.79
C ASP A 66 -13.49 1.10 31.39
N ASP A 67 -14.68 1.18 31.99
CA ASP A 67 -15.68 2.19 31.64
C ASP A 67 -15.24 3.62 31.97
N GLU A 68 -14.38 3.85 32.97
CA GLU A 68 -13.84 5.18 33.28
C GLU A 68 -12.80 5.62 32.25
N ILE A 69 -12.01 4.68 31.72
CA ILE A 69 -11.10 4.95 30.60
C ILE A 69 -11.90 5.21 29.33
N VAL A 70 -12.87 4.35 29.01
CA VAL A 70 -13.74 4.51 27.84
C VAL A 70 -14.46 5.85 27.87
N LYS A 71 -14.95 6.31 29.03
CA LYS A 71 -15.58 7.62 29.19
C LYS A 71 -14.63 8.76 28.81
N LYS A 72 -13.36 8.68 29.19
CA LYS A 72 -12.33 9.66 28.81
C LYS A 72 -12.04 9.61 27.32
N TRP A 73 -11.88 8.42 26.74
CA TRP A 73 -11.65 8.25 25.30
C TRP A 73 -12.82 8.76 24.45
N LYS A 74 -14.06 8.57 24.90
CA LYS A 74 -15.23 9.17 24.27
C LYS A 74 -15.19 10.69 24.31
N ALA A 75 -14.83 11.27 25.46
CA ALA A 75 -14.71 12.72 25.59
C ALA A 75 -13.59 13.29 24.69
N GLU A 76 -12.43 12.60 24.60
CA GLU A 76 -11.34 12.93 23.68
C GLU A 76 -11.81 12.88 22.22
N ALA A 77 -12.54 11.83 21.83
CA ALA A 77 -13.04 11.67 20.47
C ALA A 77 -14.09 12.73 20.09
N LEU A 78 -14.99 13.09 21.01
CA LEU A 78 -15.97 14.18 20.80
C LEU A 78 -15.31 15.57 20.75
N ALA A 79 -14.14 15.73 21.35
CA ALA A 79 -13.40 16.98 21.31
C ALA A 79 -12.66 17.21 19.98
N ILE A 80 -12.57 16.19 19.11
CA ILE A 80 -11.97 16.33 17.77
C ILE A 80 -12.88 17.24 16.92
N PRO A 81 -12.37 18.37 16.40
CA PRO A 81 -13.19 19.27 15.60
C PRO A 81 -13.67 18.63 14.30
N ASP A 82 -14.94 18.83 13.93
CA ASP A 82 -15.53 18.36 12.66
C ASP A 82 -14.65 18.74 11.45
N LYS A 83 -14.10 19.96 11.46
CA LYS A 83 -13.22 20.45 10.39
C LYS A 83 -11.98 19.57 10.22
N GLN A 84 -11.39 19.10 11.32
CA GLN A 84 -10.20 18.26 11.29
C GLN A 84 -10.52 16.88 10.71
N LEU A 85 -11.59 16.24 11.19
CA LEU A 85 -12.05 14.95 10.65
C LEU A 85 -12.38 15.08 9.16
N TYR A 86 -13.14 16.11 8.79
CA TYR A 86 -13.55 16.30 7.40
C TYR A 86 -12.38 16.55 6.45
N GLN A 87 -11.33 17.26 6.89
CA GLN A 87 -10.12 17.47 6.09
C GLN A 87 -9.30 16.19 5.89
N GLN A 88 -9.32 15.28 6.86
CA GLN A 88 -8.67 13.98 6.74
C GLN A 88 -9.45 13.04 5.81
N ILE A 89 -10.79 13.09 5.88
CA ILE A 89 -11.68 12.22 5.11
C ILE A 89 -11.81 12.68 3.66
N ALA A 90 -11.99 13.98 3.44
CA ALA A 90 -12.26 14.54 2.13
C ALA A 90 -10.99 15.15 1.52
N ASN A 91 -10.42 14.46 0.52
CA ASN A 91 -9.24 14.92 -0.20
C ASN A 91 -9.51 16.27 -0.94
N PRO A 92 -8.73 17.33 -0.69
CA PRO A 92 -9.01 18.68 -1.19
C PRO A 92 -8.54 18.94 -2.63
N LEU A 93 -8.40 17.92 -3.49
CA LEU A 93 -8.06 18.14 -4.92
C LEU A 93 -9.17 18.85 -5.72
N GLY A 94 -10.27 19.26 -5.08
CA GLY A 94 -11.37 20.01 -5.69
C GLY A 94 -12.23 20.79 -4.68
N ARG A 95 -13.36 21.31 -5.14
CA ARG A 95 -14.34 22.01 -4.27
C ARG A 95 -15.00 20.99 -3.34
N LEU A 96 -14.64 21.06 -2.05
CA LEU A 96 -15.28 20.24 -1.02
C LEU A 96 -16.77 20.63 -0.83
N PRO A 97 -17.66 19.65 -0.57
CA PRO A 97 -18.99 19.94 -0.05
C PRO A 97 -18.91 20.76 1.24
N PRO A 98 -19.99 21.47 1.62
CA PRO A 98 -20.06 22.17 2.90
C PRO A 98 -19.70 21.26 4.07
N LEU A 99 -18.94 21.78 5.03
CA LEU A 99 -18.55 21.06 6.23
C LEU A 99 -19.82 20.58 6.98
N PRO A 100 -20.01 19.26 7.15
CA PRO A 100 -21.07 18.74 8.01
C PRO A 100 -20.80 19.12 9.47
N LYS A 101 -21.87 19.34 10.24
CA LYS A 101 -21.80 19.60 11.69
C LYS A 101 -22.16 18.34 12.46
N GLY A 102 -21.48 18.08 13.57
CA GLY A 102 -21.71 16.90 14.39
C GLY A 102 -21.40 15.62 13.62
N ILE A 103 -20.19 15.55 13.03
CA ILE A 103 -19.75 14.37 12.29
C ILE A 103 -19.78 13.15 13.21
N LEU A 104 -19.28 13.31 14.43
CA LEU A 104 -19.36 12.33 15.51
C LEU A 104 -20.27 12.81 16.64
N ASP A 105 -21.05 11.87 17.18
CA ASP A 105 -21.85 12.06 18.39
C ASP A 105 -21.66 10.87 19.35
N GLY A 106 -22.33 10.91 20.49
CA GLY A 106 -22.21 9.89 21.53
C GLY A 106 -22.57 8.49 21.05
N ASP A 107 -23.63 8.39 20.24
CA ASP A 107 -24.14 7.12 19.71
C ASP A 107 -23.14 6.49 18.73
N CYS A 108 -22.52 7.30 17.86
CA CYS A 108 -21.42 6.84 17.00
C CYS A 108 -20.31 6.18 17.82
N LEU A 109 -19.94 6.81 18.94
CA LEU A 109 -18.87 6.30 19.79
C LEU A 109 -19.30 5.07 20.59
N ASP A 110 -20.58 4.90 20.93
CA ASP A 110 -21.07 3.65 21.51
C ASP A 110 -20.84 2.46 20.58
N TYR A 111 -21.13 2.63 19.28
CA TYR A 111 -20.81 1.62 18.26
C TYR A 111 -19.31 1.38 18.14
N CYS A 112 -18.48 2.43 18.08
CA CYS A 112 -17.02 2.27 18.06
C CYS A 112 -16.51 1.45 19.24
N ILE A 113 -17.00 1.72 20.47
CA ILE A 113 -16.58 0.98 21.66
C ILE A 113 -17.02 -0.49 21.59
N HIS A 114 -18.23 -0.77 21.10
CA HIS A 114 -18.70 -2.15 20.92
C HIS A 114 -17.80 -2.92 19.95
N GLU A 115 -17.48 -2.33 18.81
CA GLU A 115 -16.58 -2.91 17.82
C GLU A 115 -15.16 -3.09 18.38
N LEU A 116 -14.62 -2.10 19.09
CA LEU A 116 -13.28 -2.17 19.69
C LEU A 116 -13.18 -3.27 20.77
N ARG A 117 -14.24 -3.52 21.53
CA ARG A 117 -14.29 -4.64 22.49
C ARG A 117 -14.22 -5.99 21.75
N ALA A 118 -14.92 -6.13 20.63
CA ALA A 118 -14.82 -7.33 19.79
C ALA A 118 -13.43 -7.48 19.17
N LYS A 119 -12.86 -6.40 18.64
CA LYS A 119 -11.49 -6.37 18.10
C LYS A 119 -10.44 -6.70 19.16
N ALA A 120 -10.63 -6.27 20.41
CA ALA A 120 -9.75 -6.62 21.52
C ALA A 120 -9.74 -8.14 21.82
N GLU A 121 -10.91 -8.79 21.79
CA GLU A 121 -10.98 -10.25 21.94
C GLU A 121 -10.35 -11.00 20.75
N PHE A 122 -10.47 -10.46 19.54
CA PHE A 122 -9.76 -11.00 18.37
C PHE A 122 -8.24 -10.84 18.52
N PHE A 123 -7.78 -9.65 18.89
CA PHE A 123 -6.37 -9.35 19.13
C PHE A 123 -5.74 -10.28 20.18
N LYS A 124 -6.44 -10.57 21.28
CA LYS A 124 -5.96 -11.53 22.30
C LYS A 124 -5.67 -12.92 21.73
N LYS A 125 -6.39 -13.33 20.68
CA LYS A 125 -6.24 -14.64 20.03
C LYS A 125 -5.20 -14.65 18.92
N THR A 126 -5.05 -13.53 18.19
CA THR A 126 -4.30 -13.50 16.93
C THR A 126 -3.08 -12.59 16.95
N GLY A 127 -3.00 -11.64 17.87
CA GLY A 127 -2.01 -10.55 17.84
C GLY A 127 -2.24 -9.54 16.70
N LEU A 128 -3.42 -9.57 16.07
CA LEU A 128 -3.78 -8.73 14.92
C LEU A 128 -4.94 -7.80 15.26
N VAL A 129 -4.92 -6.58 14.73
CA VAL A 129 -6.01 -5.60 14.82
C VAL A 129 -6.47 -5.22 13.41
N PRO A 130 -7.64 -5.71 12.95
CA PRO A 130 -8.26 -5.22 11.73
C PRO A 130 -8.63 -3.73 11.86
N THR A 131 -8.26 -2.94 10.86
CA THR A 131 -8.52 -1.50 10.78
C THR A 131 -9.01 -1.12 9.38
N MET A 132 -9.58 0.08 9.26
CA MET A 132 -10.18 0.61 8.03
C MET A 132 -11.13 -0.42 7.37
N ASP A 133 -12.01 -0.99 8.18
CA ASP A 133 -12.88 -2.11 7.78
C ASP A 133 -14.06 -1.59 6.94
N ALA A 134 -13.88 -1.64 5.62
CA ALA A 134 -14.85 -1.19 4.63
C ALA A 134 -15.13 -2.30 3.59
N CYS A 135 -14.83 -2.07 2.31
CA CYS A 135 -14.88 -3.14 1.29
C CYS A 135 -13.68 -4.09 1.35
N ALA A 136 -12.61 -3.67 2.00
CA ALA A 136 -11.43 -4.44 2.36
C ALA A 136 -10.94 -3.95 3.72
N SER A 137 -10.11 -4.75 4.40
CA SER A 137 -9.54 -4.38 5.69
C SER A 137 -8.01 -4.51 5.66
N ALA A 138 -7.34 -3.55 6.28
CA ALA A 138 -5.93 -3.65 6.63
C ALA A 138 -5.81 -4.23 8.03
N CYS A 139 -4.67 -4.85 8.36
CA CYS A 139 -4.41 -5.36 9.71
C CYS A 139 -3.12 -4.75 10.27
N LYS A 140 -3.16 -4.36 11.56
CA LYS A 140 -2.01 -3.92 12.33
C LYS A 140 -1.52 -5.06 13.22
N SER A 141 -0.20 -5.20 13.38
CA SER A 141 0.40 -6.11 14.34
C SER A 141 1.82 -5.67 14.72
N ASP A 142 2.09 -5.60 16.01
CA ASP A 142 3.44 -5.34 16.54
C ASP A 142 4.26 -6.63 16.71
N THR A 143 3.67 -7.79 16.41
CA THR A 143 4.26 -9.10 16.74
C THR A 143 4.50 -10.00 15.54
N VAL A 144 3.87 -9.71 14.39
CA VAL A 144 4.04 -10.51 13.17
C VAL A 144 5.48 -10.49 12.65
N VAL A 145 6.18 -9.37 12.84
CA VAL A 145 7.61 -9.25 12.59
C VAL A 145 8.34 -9.45 13.92
N ASN A 146 9.04 -10.58 14.06
CA ASN A 146 9.79 -10.88 15.28
C ASN A 146 11.01 -9.95 15.43
N ASP A 147 11.55 -9.86 16.67
CA ASP A 147 12.67 -8.97 16.98
C ASP A 147 13.94 -9.28 16.17
N SER A 148 14.23 -10.55 15.88
CA SER A 148 15.39 -10.93 15.05
C SER A 148 15.28 -10.33 13.65
N LEU A 149 14.16 -10.58 12.97
CA LEU A 149 13.90 -10.07 11.63
C LEU A 149 13.88 -8.54 11.61
N LYS A 150 13.31 -7.91 12.64
CA LYS A 150 13.31 -6.45 12.78
C LYS A 150 14.73 -5.88 12.90
N GLU A 151 15.58 -6.48 13.73
CA GLU A 151 16.97 -6.03 13.87
C GLU A 151 17.80 -6.33 12.62
N GLU A 152 17.58 -7.47 11.95
CA GLU A 152 18.19 -7.80 10.65
C GLU A 152 17.81 -6.77 9.58
N LEU A 153 16.54 -6.41 9.47
CA LEU A 153 16.07 -5.37 8.54
C LEU A 153 16.74 -4.02 8.86
N LYS A 154 16.77 -3.59 10.12
CA LYS A 154 17.44 -2.34 10.52
C LYS A 154 18.92 -2.35 10.15
N ALA A 155 19.63 -3.45 10.42
CA ALA A 155 21.03 -3.60 10.07
C ALA A 155 21.26 -3.52 8.55
N ALA A 156 20.39 -4.14 7.76
CA ALA A 156 20.43 -4.06 6.30
C ALA A 156 20.21 -2.61 5.80
N PHE A 157 19.25 -1.87 6.38
CA PHE A 157 19.02 -0.45 6.04
C PHE A 157 20.19 0.44 6.42
N VAL A 158 20.82 0.22 7.59
CA VAL A 158 22.03 0.97 8.00
C VAL A 158 23.15 0.73 7.01
N LYS A 159 23.42 -0.53 6.66
CA LYS A 159 24.44 -0.89 5.66
C LYS A 159 24.17 -0.22 4.31
N LEU A 160 22.94 -0.31 3.81
CA LEU A 160 22.55 0.29 2.52
C LEU A 160 22.76 1.82 2.53
N LYS A 161 22.42 2.47 3.64
CA LYS A 161 22.63 3.91 3.81
C LYS A 161 24.11 4.29 3.84
N GLU A 162 24.94 3.50 4.52
CA GLU A 162 26.39 3.71 4.60
C GLU A 162 27.06 3.52 3.23
N GLU A 163 26.68 2.48 2.48
CA GLU A 163 27.20 2.20 1.13
C GLU A 163 26.84 3.32 0.12
N GLN A 164 25.75 4.05 0.35
CA GLN A 164 25.35 5.21 -0.46
C GLN A 164 25.92 6.54 0.05
N GLY A 165 26.73 6.54 1.12
CA GLY A 165 27.17 7.76 1.81
C GLY A 165 27.97 8.73 0.94
N GLU A 166 28.66 8.25 -0.10
CA GLU A 166 29.40 9.11 -1.04
C GLU A 166 28.47 9.89 -2.00
N ASN A 167 27.29 9.36 -2.29
CA ASN A 167 26.31 9.96 -3.20
C ASN A 167 24.87 9.61 -2.78
N PRO A 168 24.37 10.21 -1.69
CA PRO A 168 23.04 9.92 -1.17
C PRO A 168 21.95 10.38 -2.15
N ASP A 169 20.98 9.51 -2.41
CA ASP A 169 19.79 9.83 -3.20
C ASP A 169 18.73 10.53 -2.34
N TRP A 170 18.72 11.87 -2.36
CA TRP A 170 17.76 12.65 -1.58
C TRP A 170 16.45 12.84 -2.34
N HIS A 171 15.34 12.58 -1.66
CA HIS A 171 14.02 12.76 -2.24
C HIS A 171 13.83 14.21 -2.69
N PRO A 172 13.40 14.47 -3.94
CA PRO A 172 13.25 15.81 -4.46
C PRO A 172 12.36 16.68 -3.56
N ARG A 173 12.83 17.90 -3.26
CA ARG A 173 12.13 18.88 -2.38
C ARG A 173 12.04 18.46 -0.91
N SER A 174 12.81 17.48 -0.45
CA SER A 174 12.89 17.13 0.97
C SER A 174 13.88 17.97 1.78
N HIS A 175 14.69 18.82 1.14
CA HIS A 175 15.78 19.56 1.79
C HIS A 175 16.76 18.63 2.54
N ASP A 176 17.12 17.52 1.89
CA ASP A 176 18.04 16.50 2.42
C ASP A 176 17.56 15.87 3.74
N GLN A 177 16.24 15.78 3.93
CA GLN A 177 15.62 15.18 5.12
C GLN A 177 15.10 13.77 4.87
N VAL A 178 14.82 13.43 3.62
CA VAL A 178 14.26 12.13 3.22
C VAL A 178 15.17 11.52 2.18
N GLN A 179 15.83 10.41 2.53
CA GLN A 179 16.72 9.68 1.63
C GLN A 179 15.96 8.50 1.01
N ASP A 180 16.00 8.39 -0.31
CA ASP A 180 15.44 7.29 -1.07
C ASP A 180 16.47 6.14 -1.15
N LEU A 181 16.50 5.28 -0.13
CA LEU A 181 17.47 4.17 -0.08
C LEU A 181 17.29 3.16 -1.23
N VAL A 182 16.06 2.99 -1.71
CA VAL A 182 15.71 2.23 -2.90
C VAL A 182 14.67 3.01 -3.69
N HIS A 183 15.12 3.89 -4.59
CA HIS A 183 14.20 4.63 -5.46
C HIS A 183 13.64 3.67 -6.54
N PRO A 184 12.31 3.66 -6.82
CA PRO A 184 11.68 2.75 -7.78
C PRO A 184 12.29 2.77 -9.19
N SER A 185 12.96 3.86 -9.57
CA SER A 185 13.62 4.01 -10.87
C SER A 185 15.03 3.40 -10.96
N LEU A 186 15.68 3.03 -9.84
CA LEU A 186 17.11 2.62 -9.82
C LEU A 186 17.40 1.30 -10.54
N TYR A 187 16.40 0.43 -10.68
CA TYR A 187 16.56 -0.90 -11.26
C TYR A 187 15.60 -1.14 -12.43
N SER A 188 15.38 -0.09 -13.23
CA SER A 188 14.53 -0.15 -14.42
C SER A 188 15.07 -1.17 -15.43
N LEU A 189 14.16 -1.81 -16.18
CA LEU A 189 14.52 -2.66 -17.31
C LEU A 189 15.21 -1.83 -18.39
N VAL A 190 16.36 -2.30 -18.88
CA VAL A 190 17.12 -1.70 -19.98
C VAL A 190 17.38 -2.77 -21.04
N TYR A 191 16.88 -2.55 -22.25
CA TYR A 191 17.13 -3.43 -23.38
C TYR A 191 18.63 -3.57 -23.68
N GLY A 192 19.04 -4.77 -24.09
CA GLY A 192 20.44 -5.11 -24.32
C GLY A 192 21.28 -5.26 -23.04
N LYS A 193 20.69 -5.08 -21.85
CA LYS A 193 21.39 -5.19 -20.55
C LYS A 193 20.66 -6.07 -19.53
N THR A 194 19.37 -5.84 -19.31
CA THR A 194 18.58 -6.55 -18.30
C THR A 194 18.35 -8.00 -18.71
N ARG A 195 18.47 -8.93 -17.75
CA ARG A 195 18.19 -10.35 -17.95
C ARG A 195 16.76 -10.68 -17.54
N VAL A 196 16.12 -11.55 -18.32
CA VAL A 196 14.72 -11.97 -18.15
C VAL A 196 14.61 -13.48 -18.33
N PHE A 197 13.57 -14.07 -17.74
CA PHE A 197 13.19 -15.46 -17.98
C PHE A 197 12.02 -15.48 -18.97
N THR A 198 12.14 -16.30 -20.01
CA THR A 198 11.08 -16.50 -21.02
C THR A 198 10.08 -17.57 -20.63
N ASP A 199 10.54 -18.57 -19.89
CA ASP A 199 9.73 -19.70 -19.43
C ASP A 199 9.30 -19.47 -17.98
N GLU A 200 8.03 -19.78 -17.69
CA GLU A 200 7.40 -19.40 -16.44
C GLU A 200 7.87 -20.23 -15.22
N VAL A 201 7.90 -19.52 -14.10
CA VAL A 201 8.05 -19.96 -12.69
C VAL A 201 9.47 -19.89 -12.14
N VAL A 202 9.82 -18.71 -11.64
CA VAL A 202 10.76 -18.57 -10.51
C VAL A 202 10.00 -18.92 -9.23
N GLY A 203 10.63 -19.67 -8.33
CA GLY A 203 10.04 -19.94 -7.02
C GLY A 203 10.00 -18.66 -6.18
N VAL A 204 8.93 -18.46 -5.41
CA VAL A 204 8.80 -17.28 -4.53
C VAL A 204 9.83 -17.34 -3.41
N GLU A 205 10.05 -18.53 -2.85
CA GLU A 205 10.96 -18.75 -1.72
C GLU A 205 12.44 -18.64 -2.11
N ASP A 206 12.80 -18.98 -3.35
CA ASP A 206 14.17 -18.97 -3.85
C ASP A 206 14.45 -17.85 -4.87
N ALA A 207 13.50 -16.91 -5.03
CA ALA A 207 13.53 -15.83 -6.03
C ALA A 207 14.84 -15.05 -6.01
N ILE A 208 15.30 -14.66 -4.82
CA ILE A 208 16.51 -13.85 -4.67
C ILE A 208 17.76 -14.72 -4.79
N ASP A 209 17.90 -15.76 -3.96
CA ASP A 209 19.16 -16.50 -3.86
C ASP A 209 19.48 -17.34 -5.10
N LYS A 210 18.45 -17.87 -5.77
CA LYS A 210 18.63 -18.78 -6.90
C LYS A 210 18.42 -18.11 -8.24
N TRP A 211 17.56 -17.10 -8.35
CA TRP A 211 17.14 -16.57 -9.65
C TRP A 211 17.62 -15.16 -9.94
N ALA A 212 17.99 -14.36 -8.93
CA ALA A 212 18.49 -13.00 -9.17
C ALA A 212 19.72 -13.00 -10.09
N GLY A 213 19.69 -12.13 -11.11
CA GLY A 213 20.78 -11.96 -12.08
C GLY A 213 20.93 -13.08 -13.13
N LYS A 214 20.07 -14.10 -13.12
CA LYS A 214 20.03 -15.16 -14.14
C LYS A 214 19.04 -14.83 -15.28
N GLY A 215 18.94 -15.72 -16.26
CA GLY A 215 18.11 -15.53 -17.46
C GLY A 215 18.89 -14.96 -18.65
N GLU A 216 18.19 -14.72 -19.74
CA GLU A 216 18.77 -14.23 -20.99
C GLU A 216 18.64 -12.72 -21.09
N VAL A 217 19.61 -12.06 -21.72
CA VAL A 217 19.56 -10.61 -21.93
C VAL A 217 18.41 -10.29 -22.89
N ILE A 218 17.47 -9.45 -22.46
CA ILE A 218 16.36 -9.03 -23.30
C ILE A 218 16.88 -8.15 -24.45
N PRO A 219 16.73 -8.55 -25.72
CA PRO A 219 17.16 -7.73 -26.85
C PRO A 219 16.25 -6.51 -27.00
N GLU A 220 16.76 -5.47 -27.65
CA GLU A 220 15.90 -4.36 -28.08
C GLU A 220 14.82 -4.88 -29.04
N PRO A 221 13.54 -4.54 -28.82
CA PRO A 221 12.47 -5.01 -29.70
C PRO A 221 12.71 -4.44 -31.10
N THR A 222 12.70 -5.30 -32.12
CA THR A 222 12.65 -4.86 -33.51
C THR A 222 11.27 -5.17 -34.07
N LEU A 223 10.84 -4.38 -35.07
CA LEU A 223 9.59 -4.63 -35.81
C LEU A 223 9.52 -6.03 -36.45
N GLU A 224 10.66 -6.71 -36.62
CA GLU A 224 10.74 -8.09 -37.09
C GLU A 224 10.59 -9.13 -35.97
N ILE A 225 11.09 -8.86 -34.77
CA ILE A 225 10.95 -9.72 -33.59
C ILE A 225 9.49 -9.75 -33.11
N GLU A 226 8.77 -8.61 -33.15
CA GLU A 226 7.34 -8.57 -32.79
C GLU A 226 6.51 -9.55 -33.65
N LYS A 227 6.81 -9.64 -34.96
CA LYS A 227 6.14 -10.54 -35.90
C LYS A 227 6.54 -12.01 -35.74
N LEU A 228 7.74 -12.28 -35.25
CA LEU A 228 8.22 -13.65 -34.97
C LEU A 228 7.59 -14.19 -33.68
N VAL A 229 7.44 -13.36 -32.65
CA VAL A 229 6.76 -13.73 -31.40
C VAL A 229 5.25 -13.94 -31.64
N GLU A 230 4.60 -13.12 -32.47
CA GLU A 230 3.21 -13.34 -32.89
C GLU A 230 2.99 -14.67 -33.63
N LYS A 231 3.98 -15.11 -34.43
CA LYS A 231 3.91 -16.40 -35.16
C LYS A 231 4.22 -17.62 -34.30
N ALA A 232 4.95 -17.45 -33.21
CA ALA A 232 5.37 -18.55 -32.32
C ALA A 232 4.32 -18.88 -31.24
N LEU A 233 3.29 -18.04 -31.08
CA LEU A 233 2.18 -18.30 -30.18
C LEU A 233 1.22 -19.34 -30.81
N PRO A 234 0.94 -20.47 -30.14
CA PRO A 234 -0.09 -21.39 -30.61
C PRO A 234 -1.47 -20.73 -30.55
N ALA A 235 -2.30 -21.01 -31.55
CA ALA A 235 -3.68 -20.54 -31.68
C ALA A 235 -4.56 -20.90 -30.47
#